data_AF-A0A421CHF6-F1
#
_entry.id   AF-A0A421CHF6-F1
#
_cell.length_a   1.000
_cell.length_b   1.000
_cell.length_c   1.000
_cell.angle_alpha   90.00
_cell.angle_beta   90.00
_cell.angle_gamma   90.00
#
_symmetry.space_group_name_H-M   'P 1'
#
loop_
_entity.id
_entity.type
_entity.pdbx_description
1 polymer ?
#
loop_
_entity_poly.entity_id
_entity_poly.type
_entity_poly.pdbx_seq_one_letter_code
_entity_poly.pdbx_strand_id
1 'polypeptide(L)' 'WYLAVLDDKSSKRLGIRYSNTTDNVTKEQFNDLIPRKFDSRIDFMQEILKCFNIETGKHRNTSFRYFLDKHNCEV' A
#
# COMPACT_ATOMS: atom_id res chain seq x y z
N TRP A 1 2.70 4.37 -2.51
CA TRP A 1 3.38 3.31 -1.75
C TRP A 1 2.50 2.62 -0.71
N TYR A 2 1.64 3.32 0.04
CA TYR A 2 0.73 2.69 1.02
C TYR A 2 -0.04 1.48 0.48
N LEU A 3 -0.59 1.55 -0.73
CA LEU A 3 -1.28 0.39 -1.31
C LEU A 3 -0.33 -0.78 -1.62
N ALA A 4 0.93 -0.51 -1.97
CA ALA A 4 1.91 -1.50 -2.43
C ALA A 4 2.31 -2.48 -1.32
N VAL A 5 2.29 -2.04 -0.07
CA VAL A 5 2.77 -2.84 1.07
C VAL A 5 1.74 -3.86 1.58
N LEU A 6 0.53 -3.89 1.01
CA LEU A 6 -0.52 -4.82 1.37
C LEU A 6 -0.42 -6.11 0.55
N ASP A 7 -0.55 -7.26 1.19
CA ASP A 7 -0.78 -8.54 0.51
C ASP A 7 -2.28 -8.75 0.23
N ASP A 8 -2.63 -9.79 -0.53
CA ASP A 8 -4.03 -10.10 -0.86
C ASP A 8 -4.91 -10.26 0.40
N LYS A 9 -4.37 -10.89 1.45
CA LYS A 9 -5.06 -11.09 2.72
C LYS A 9 -5.37 -9.77 3.41
N SER A 10 -4.40 -8.86 3.50
CA SER A 10 -4.55 -7.57 4.15
C SER A 10 -5.41 -6.61 3.33
N SER A 11 -5.30 -6.64 2.00
CA SER A 11 -6.22 -5.92 1.10
C SER A 11 -7.67 -6.34 1.33
N LYS A 12 -7.96 -7.64 1.39
CA LYS A 12 -9.31 -8.17 1.68
C LYS A 12 -9.81 -7.72 3.05
N ARG A 13 -8.98 -7.81 4.10
CA ARG A 13 -9.33 -7.33 5.46
C ARG A 13 -9.67 -5.83 5.48
N LEU A 14 -8.92 -5.04 4.72
CA LEU A 14 -9.14 -3.60 4.63
C LEU A 14 -10.31 -3.24 3.69
N GLY A 15 -10.84 -4.18 2.91
CA GLY A 15 -11.96 -3.94 1.99
C GLY A 15 -11.54 -3.35 0.65
N ILE A 16 -10.30 -3.60 0.22
CA ILE A 16 -9.72 -3.09 -1.01
C ILE A 16 -9.56 -4.25 -2.00
N ARG A 17 -9.80 -4.00 -3.29
CA ARG A 17 -9.48 -4.96 -4.35
C ARG A 17 -7.96 -5.08 -4.52
N TYR A 18 -7.45 -6.30 -4.45
CA TYR A 18 -6.03 -6.57 -4.67
C TYR A 18 -5.62 -6.40 -6.15
N SER A 19 -4.42 -5.89 -6.37
CA SER A 19 -3.78 -5.75 -7.70
C SER A 19 -2.32 -6.19 -7.64
N ASN A 20 -1.80 -6.77 -8.71
CA ASN A 20 -0.41 -7.24 -8.73
C ASN A 20 0.62 -6.09 -8.76
N THR A 21 0.27 -4.93 -9.29
CA THR A 21 1.12 -3.72 -9.30
C THR A 21 0.33 -2.50 -8.83
N THR A 22 1.04 -1.53 -8.28
CA THR A 22 0.50 -0.20 -7.94
C THR A 22 1.29 0.94 -8.60
N ASP A 23 2.09 0.66 -9.63
CA ASP A 23 2.97 1.67 -10.25
C ASP A 23 2.23 2.85 -10.88
N ASN A 24 1.03 2.59 -11.41
CA ASN A 24 0.20 3.60 -12.07
C ASN A 24 -0.93 4.15 -11.18
N VAL A 25 -0.91 3.85 -9.87
CA VAL A 25 -1.96 4.30 -8.95
C VAL A 25 -1.70 5.74 -8.54
N THR A 26 -2.60 6.65 -8.93
CA THR A 26 -2.53 8.06 -8.54
C THR A 26 -3.04 8.29 -7.11
N LYS A 27 -2.85 9.50 -6.57
CA LYS A 27 -3.35 9.86 -5.23
C LYS A 27 -4.88 9.89 -5.21
N GLU A 28 -5.50 10.34 -6.29
CA GLU A 28 -6.94 10.42 -6.48
C GLU A 28 -7.54 9.01 -6.51
N GLN A 29 -6.95 8.11 -7.32
CA GLN A 29 -7.35 6.70 -7.35
C GLN A 29 -7.17 6.03 -5.98
N PHE A 30 -6.09 6.34 -5.23
CA PHE A 30 -5.92 5.84 -3.87
C PHE A 30 -7.03 6.34 -2.93
N ASN A 31 -7.43 7.62 -3.05
CA ASN A 31 -8.50 8.18 -2.21
C ASN A 31 -9.86 7.55 -2.54
N ASP A 32 -10.12 7.27 -3.81
CA ASP A 32 -11.36 6.59 -4.25
C ASP A 32 -11.47 5.15 -3.74
N LEU A 33 -10.33 4.52 -3.40
CA LEU A 33 -10.30 3.17 -2.82
C LEU A 33 -10.69 3.14 -1.34
N ILE A 34 -10.74 4.29 -0.64
CA ILE A 34 -10.98 4.34 0.81
C ILE A 34 -12.40 3.83 1.13
N PRO A 35 -12.54 2.68 1.79
CA PRO A 35 -13.85 2.16 2.13
C PRO A 35 -14.57 3.06 3.15
N ARG A 36 -15.90 3.15 3.05
CA ARG A 36 -16.75 3.99 3.93
C ARG A 36 -16.67 3.69 5.43
N LYS A 37 -16.04 2.58 5.83
CA LYS A 37 -15.85 2.17 7.22
C LYS A 37 -14.72 2.91 7.94
N PHE A 38 -13.86 3.61 7.22
CA PHE A 38 -12.78 4.41 7.79
C PHE A 38 -13.23 5.85 7.96
N ASP A 39 -12.87 6.46 9.09
CA ASP A 39 -13.33 7.80 9.45
C ASP A 39 -12.62 8.88 8.61
N SER A 40 -11.40 8.60 8.15
CA SER A 40 -10.62 9.51 7.34
C SER A 40 -9.56 8.78 6.51
N ARG A 41 -8.94 9.52 5.58
CA ARG A 41 -7.74 9.08 4.88
C ARG A 41 -6.59 8.74 5.82
N ILE A 42 -6.44 9.48 6.93
CA ILE A 42 -5.38 9.24 7.91
C ILE A 42 -5.61 7.92 8.65
N ASP A 43 -6.85 7.70 9.11
CA ASP A 43 -7.27 6.46 9.76
C ASP A 43 -7.00 5.24 8.87
N PHE A 44 -7.43 5.32 7.60
CA PHE A 44 -7.14 4.28 6.62
C PHE A 44 -5.63 4.03 6.43
N MET A 45 -4.83 5.10 6.33
CA MET A 45 -3.37 4.98 6.21
C MET A 45 -2.73 4.33 7.44
N GLN A 46 -3.22 4.63 8.65
CA GLN A 46 -2.75 4.00 9.88
C GLN A 46 -3.06 2.49 9.90
N GLU A 47 -4.25 2.11 9.46
CA GLU A 47 -4.64 0.69 9.34
C GLU A 47 -3.80 -0.08 8.31
N ILE A 48 -3.39 0.58 7.23
CA ILE A 48 -2.42 0.01 6.28
C ILE A 48 -1.07 -0.25 6.96
N LEU A 49 -0.57 0.69 7.77
CA LEU A 49 0.73 0.55 8.43
C LEU A 49 0.78 -0.61 9.44
N LYS A 50 -0.36 -0.95 10.07
CA LYS A 50 -0.48 -2.15 10.92
C LYS A 50 -0.28 -3.46 10.15
N CYS A 51 -0.40 -3.43 8.83
CA CYS A 51 -0.30 -4.57 7.93
C CYS A 51 0.96 -4.52 7.04
N PHE A 52 1.88 -3.60 7.36
CA PHE A 52 2.99 -3.22 6.50
C PHE A 52 3.93 -4.41 6.23
N ASN A 53 4.13 -4.72 4.95
CA ASN A 53 5.10 -5.71 4.49
C ASN A 53 5.98 -5.11 3.38
N ILE A 54 7.28 -5.05 3.65
CA ILE A 54 8.27 -4.41 2.78
C ILE A 54 8.54 -5.23 1.54
N GLU A 55 8.67 -6.55 1.69
CA GLU A 55 8.88 -7.43 0.56
C GLU A 55 7.69 -7.37 -0.41
N THR A 56 6.46 -7.37 0.12
CA THR A 56 5.27 -7.11 -0.69
C THR A 56 5.34 -5.77 -1.41
N GLY A 57 5.74 -4.70 -0.70
CA GLY A 57 5.95 -3.38 -1.29
C GLY A 57 6.97 -3.37 -2.43
N LYS A 58 8.12 -4.02 -2.25
CA LYS A 58 9.19 -4.13 -3.26
C LYS A 58 8.71 -4.84 -4.52
N HIS A 59 7.90 -5.89 -4.37
CA HIS A 59 7.38 -6.66 -5.50
C HIS A 59 6.28 -5.92 -6.26
N ARG A 60 5.48 -5.09 -5.57
CA ARG A 60 4.29 -4.46 -6.17
C ARG A 60 4.52 -3.04 -6.69
N ASN A 61 5.63 -2.40 -6.33
CA ASN A 61 5.91 -1.03 -6.77
C ASN A 61 7.40 -0.79 -7.06
N THR A 62 7.69 -0.49 -8.31
CA THR A 62 9.04 -0.29 -8.84
C THR A 62 9.73 0.90 -8.17
N SER A 63 9.01 2.01 -7.98
CA SER A 63 9.60 3.21 -7.35
C SER A 63 9.90 3.02 -5.86
N PHE A 64 9.08 2.23 -5.17
CA PHE A 64 9.30 1.88 -3.76
C PHE A 64 10.51 0.96 -3.62
N ARG A 65 10.62 -0.06 -4.47
CA ARG A 65 11.82 -0.91 -4.53
C ARG A 65 13.07 -0.08 -4.80
N TYR A 66 13.05 0.75 -5.84
CA TYR A 66 14.18 1.62 -6.19
C TYR A 66 14.59 2.51 -5.01
N PHE A 67 13.63 3.07 -4.27
CA PHE A 67 13.93 3.88 -3.09
C PHE A 67 14.67 3.08 -2.01
N LEU A 68 14.18 1.89 -1.67
CA LEU A 68 14.80 1.03 -0.65
C LEU A 68 16.19 0.56 -1.09
N ASP A 69 16.33 0.10 -2.34
CA ASP A 69 17.58 -0.38 -2.92
C ASP A 69 18.63 0.76 -2.97
N LYS A 70 18.21 1.98 -3.35
CA LYS A 70 19.10 3.14 -3.45
C LYS A 70 19.59 3.65 -2.10
N HIS A 71 18.73 3.62 -1.09
CA HIS A 71 19.04 4.16 0.24
C HIS A 71 19.48 3.10 1.24
N ASN A 72 19.67 1.86 0.80
CA ASN A 72 20.09 0.72 1.61
C ASN A 72 19.27 0.63 2.91
N CYS A 73 17.94 0.83 2.79
CA CYS A 73 17.03 0.73 3.92
C CYS A 73 16.94 -0.74 4.34
N GLU A 74 17.80 -1.14 5.27
CA GLU A 74 17.73 -2.43 5.97
C GLU A 74 16.60 -2.39 7.00
N VAL A 75 15.90 -3.51 7.15
CA VAL A 75 14.69 -3.65 7.94
C VAL A 75 14.76 -4.95 8.70
#